data_AF-A0A2U3ES69-F1
#
_entry.id   AF-A0A2U3ES69-F1
#
_cell.length_a   1.000
_cell.length_b   1.000
_cell.length_c   1.000
_cell.angle_alpha   90.00
_cell.angle_beta   90.00
_cell.angle_gamma   90.00
#
_symmetry.space_group_name_H-M   'P 1'
#
loop_
_entity.id
_entity.type
_entity.pdbx_description
1 polymer ?
#
loop_
_entity_poly.entity_id
_entity_poly.type
_entity_poly.pdbx_seq_one_letter_code
_entity_poly.pdbx_strand_id
1 'polypeptide(L)' 'GIERIETVPVDRLIRGMPVRGLKSRLFVRQSAFGGEGSLYLFGTVLAHFLSLYASVNAFHLLEVYNLDNKECYRWPV' A
#
# COMPACT_ATOMS: atom_id res chain seq x y z
N GLY A 1 -2.35 2.76 -15.66
CA GLY A 1 -3.21 3.50 -14.70
C GLY A 1 -3.47 2.62 -13.50
N ILE A 2 -4.33 3.05 -12.58
CA ILE A 2 -4.82 2.16 -11.51
C ILE A 2 -5.87 1.22 -12.11
N GLU A 3 -5.66 -0.08 -11.99
CA GLU A 3 -6.57 -1.12 -12.53
C GLU A 3 -7.45 -1.71 -11.44
N ARG A 4 -6.89 -1.92 -10.24
CA ARG A 4 -7.59 -2.55 -9.12
C ARG A 4 -7.03 -2.09 -7.79
N ILE A 5 -7.90 -1.98 -6.80
CA ILE A 5 -7.54 -1.89 -5.40
C ILE A 5 -8.29 -2.97 -4.61
N GLU A 6 -7.58 -3.68 -3.74
CA GLU A 6 -8.17 -4.65 -2.81
C GLU A 6 -7.73 -4.30 -1.40
N THR A 7 -8.67 -4.18 -0.46
CA THR A 7 -8.35 -3.94 0.94
C THR A 7 -8.85 -5.09 1.78
N VAL A 8 -7.96 -5.66 2.60
CA VAL A 8 -8.28 -6.77 3.48
C VAL A 8 -7.85 -6.46 4.92
N PRO A 9 -8.61 -6.92 5.93
CA PRO A 9 -8.15 -6.87 7.31
C PRO A 9 -6.95 -7.79 7.51
N VAL A 10 -6.01 -7.37 8.35
CA VAL A 10 -4.81 -8.14 8.71
C VAL A 10 -4.50 -7.95 10.19
N ASP A 11 -4.01 -8.99 10.85
CA ASP A 11 -3.53 -8.92 12.23
C ASP A 11 -2.00 -9.07 12.24
N ARG A 12 -1.31 -8.27 13.05
CA ARG A 12 0.14 -8.41 13.31
C ARG A 12 0.42 -8.39 14.79
N LEU A 13 1.42 -9.17 15.22
CA LEU A 13 1.99 -9.00 16.55
C LEU A 13 2.97 -7.83 16.52
N ILE A 14 2.67 -6.79 17.29
CA ILE A 14 3.55 -5.65 17.50
C ILE A 14 3.89 -5.61 18.99
N ARG A 15 5.18 -5.78 19.32
CA ARG A 15 5.67 -5.85 20.72
C ARG A 15 4.91 -6.88 21.57
N GLY A 16 4.58 -8.03 20.98
CA GLY A 16 3.85 -9.12 21.64
C GLY A 16 2.34 -8.92 21.76
N MET A 17 1.80 -7.77 21.35
CA MET A 17 0.35 -7.53 21.35
C MET A 17 -0.24 -7.71 19.93
N PRO A 18 -1.40 -8.39 19.79
CA PRO A 18 -2.10 -8.45 18.51
C PRO A 18 -2.69 -7.08 18.19
N VAL A 19 -2.26 -6.51 17.08
CA VAL A 19 -2.75 -5.24 16.53
C VAL A 19 -3.46 -5.55 15.22
N ARG A 20 -4.70 -5.08 15.10
CA ARG A 20 -5.48 -5.20 13.87
C ARG A 20 -5.18 -4.02 12.96
N GLY A 21 -5.05 -4.27 11.67
CA GLY A 21 -4.83 -3.25 10.66
C GLY A 21 -5.52 -3.60 9.35
N LEU A 22 -5.29 -2.73 8.38
CA LEU A 22 -5.74 -2.92 7.00
C LEU A 22 -4.53 -3.06 6.08
N LYS A 23 -4.71 -3.82 5.00
CA LYS A 23 -3.74 -3.91 3.92
C LYS A 23 -4.43 -3.66 2.60
N SER A 24 -4.01 -2.60 1.92
CA SER A 24 -4.44 -2.30 0.56
C SER A 24 -3.41 -2.78 -0.45
N ARG A 25 -3.88 -3.49 -1.46
CA ARG A 25 -3.13 -3.94 -2.62
C ARG A 25 -3.59 -3.17 -3.83
N LEU A 26 -2.70 -2.37 -4.37
CA LEU A 26 -2.96 -1.56 -5.56
C LEU A 26 -2.30 -2.23 -6.77
N PHE A 27 -3.08 -2.46 -7.82
CA PHE A 27 -2.58 -3.01 -9.08
C PHE A 27 -2.58 -1.89 -10.12
N VAL A 28 -1.42 -1.63 -10.71
CA VAL A 28 -1.20 -0.48 -11.58
C VAL A 28 -0.47 -0.88 -12.85
N ARG A 29 -0.77 -0.21 -13.96
CA ARG A 29 0.12 -0.15 -15.14
C ARG A 29 0.98 1.11 -15.07
N GLN A 30 2.29 0.93 -15.00
CA GLN A 30 3.30 1.99 -15.01
C GLN A 30 3.21 2.87 -16.26
N SER A 31 2.71 2.34 -17.39
CA SER A 31 2.52 3.09 -18.64
C SER A 31 1.68 4.37 -18.52
N ALA A 32 0.87 4.52 -17.46
CA ALA A 32 0.11 5.76 -17.21
C ALA A 32 0.79 6.72 -16.22
N PHE A 33 2.01 6.41 -15.79
CA PHE A 33 2.85 7.27 -14.95
C PHE A 33 4.05 7.74 -15.77
N GLY A 34 4.71 8.82 -15.33
CA GLY A 34 5.94 9.34 -15.96
C GLY A 34 7.18 8.44 -15.82
N GLY A 35 7.00 7.16 -15.49
CA GLY A 35 8.05 6.19 -15.18
C GLY A 35 7.94 5.63 -13.77
N GLU A 36 8.92 4.82 -13.41
CA GLU A 36 8.98 4.10 -12.13
C GLU A 36 9.06 5.08 -10.94
N GLY A 37 9.89 6.11 -11.04
CA GLY A 37 10.03 7.12 -9.98
C GLY A 37 8.71 7.84 -9.66
N SER A 38 7.93 8.19 -10.69
CA SER A 38 6.61 8.80 -10.49
C SER A 38 5.62 7.84 -9.84
N LEU A 39 5.66 6.55 -10.20
CA LEU A 39 4.84 5.53 -9.58
C LEU A 39 5.21 5.33 -8.10
N TYR A 40 6.51 5.28 -7.79
CA TYR A 40 6.99 5.16 -6.41
C TYR A 40 6.61 6.37 -5.55
N LEU A 41 6.75 7.58 -6.09
CA LEU A 41 6.32 8.81 -5.40
C LEU A 41 4.81 8.77 -5.11
N PHE A 42 4.01 8.39 -6.12
CA PHE A 42 2.57 8.22 -5.96
C PHE A 42 2.24 7.22 -4.85
N GLY A 43 2.89 6.05 -4.84
CA GLY A 43 2.73 5.04 -3.80
C GLY A 43 3.13 5.55 -2.41
N THR A 44 4.17 6.36 -2.31
CA THR A 44 4.63 6.97 -1.05
C THR A 44 3.60 7.95 -0.49
N VAL A 45 3.08 8.85 -1.32
CA VAL A 45 2.03 9.79 -0.91
C VAL A 45 0.76 9.04 -0.53
N LEU A 46 0.39 8.00 -1.29
CA LEU A 46 -0.79 7.18 -1.00
C LEU A 46 -0.65 6.39 0.31
N ALA A 47 0.52 5.83 0.60
CA ALA A 47 0.78 5.12 1.85
C ALA A 47 0.61 6.05 3.06
N HIS A 48 1.16 7.27 2.97
CA HIS A 48 0.99 8.28 4.01
C HIS A 48 -0.47 8.74 4.13
N PHE A 49 -1.16 8.94 3.02
CA PHE A 49 -2.59 9.28 3.05
C PHE A 49 -3.41 8.20 3.77
N LEU A 50 -3.21 6.92 3.44
CA LEU A 50 -3.95 5.81 4.03
C LEU A 50 -3.64 5.62 5.53
N SER A 51 -2.42 5.89 5.97
CA SER A 51 -2.07 5.79 7.39
C SER A 51 -2.81 6.81 8.26
N LEU A 52 -3.19 7.98 7.71
CA LEU A 52 -4.00 8.98 8.40
C LEU A 52 -5.43 8.51 8.70
N TYR A 53 -5.94 7.49 7.98
CA TYR A 53 -7.27 6.91 8.19
C TYR A 53 -7.24 5.60 8.98
N ALA A 54 -6.07 5.15 9.44
CA ALA A 54 -6.00 4.04 10.37
C ALA A 54 -6.70 4.45 11.69
N SER A 55 -7.58 3.58 12.19
CA SER A 55 -8.21 3.81 13.49
C SER A 55 -7.17 3.88 14.61
N VAL A 56 -7.54 4.45 15.76
CA VAL A 56 -6.69 4.45 16.95
C VAL A 56 -6.24 3.01 17.27
N ASN A 57 -4.92 2.82 17.46
CA ASN A 57 -4.27 1.52 17.65
C ASN A 57 -4.41 0.54 16.47
N ALA A 58 -4.52 1.03 15.24
CA ALA A 58 -4.43 0.22 14.03
C ALA A 58 -3.30 0.70 13.13
N PHE A 59 -2.88 -0.17 12.22
CA PHE A 59 -1.92 0.18 11.16
C PHE A 59 -2.57 0.05 9.78
N HIS A 60 -1.98 0.70 8.79
CA HIS A 60 -2.35 0.55 7.39
C HIS A 60 -1.13 0.20 6.55
N LEU A 61 -1.21 -0.90 5.79
CA LEU A 61 -0.17 -1.34 4.86
C LEU A 61 -0.58 -1.03 3.43
N LEU A 62 0.40 -0.64 2.61
CA LEU A 62 0.24 -0.52 1.17
C LEU A 62 1.21 -1.45 0.43
N GLU A 63 0.67 -2.27 -0.46
CA GLU A 63 1.43 -3.03 -1.46
C GLU A 63 1.02 -2.52 -2.86
N VAL A 64 1.97 -2.11 -3.68
CA VAL A 64 1.73 -1.70 -5.08
C VAL A 64 2.33 -2.74 -6.01
N TYR A 65 1.49 -3.35 -6.84
CA TYR A 65 1.85 -4.33 -7.85
C TYR A 65 1.85 -3.65 -9.22
N ASN A 66 3.03 -3.55 -9.80
CA ASN A 66 3.21 -3.07 -11.16
C ASN A 66 2.94 -4.23 -12.14
N LEU A 67 1.89 -4.10 -12.93
CA LEU A 67 1.45 -5.13 -13.87
C LEU A 67 2.31 -5.20 -15.14
N ASP A 68 3.08 -4.14 -15.43
CA ASP A 68 3.89 -4.07 -16.64
C ASP A 68 5.22 -4.84 -16.44
N ASN A 69 5.87 -4.68 -15.28
CA ASN A 69 7.15 -5.34 -14.96
C ASN A 69 7.06 -6.42 -13.87
N LYS A 70 5.89 -6.63 -13.26
CA LYS A 70 5.60 -7.60 -12.18
C LYS A 70 6.30 -7.31 -10.85
N GLU A 71 6.81 -6.10 -10.64
CA GLU A 71 7.41 -5.70 -9.37
C GLU A 71 6.35 -5.38 -8.31
N CYS A 72 6.73 -5.58 -7.05
CA CYS A 72 5.90 -5.31 -5.89
C CYS A 72 6.63 -4.37 -4.93
N TYR A 73 6.12 -3.16 -4.79
CA TYR A 73 6.60 -2.18 -3.83
C TYR A 73 5.78 -2.28 -2.55
N ARG A 74 6.45 -2.20 -1.40
CA ARG A 74 5.81 -2.27 -0.08
C ARG A 74 6.29 -1.11 0.77
N TRP A 75 5.35 -0.40 1.37
CA TRP A 75 5.66 0.64 2.34
C TRP A 75 5.52 0.08 3.75
N PRO A 76 6.55 0.20 4.60
CA PRO A 76 6.47 -0.21 6.00
C PRO A 76 5.55 0.73 6.79
N VAL A 77 5.05 0.22 7.92
CA VAL A 77 4.35 0.99 8.98
C VAL A 77 5.39 1.66 9.86
#